data_AF-W4VKT5-F1
#
_entry.id   AF-W4VKT5-F1
#
_cell.length_a   1.000
_cell.length_b   1.000
_cell.length_c   1.000
_cell.angle_alpha   90.00
_cell.angle_beta   90.00
_cell.angle_gamma   90.00
#
_symmetry.space_group_name_H-M   'P 1'
#
loop_
_entity.id
_entity.type
_entity.pdbx_description
1 polymer ?
#
loop_
_entity_poly.entity_id
_entity_poly.type
_entity_poly.pdbx_seq_one_letter_code
_entity_poly.pdbx_strand_id
1 'polypeptide(L)'
;MGGEPDQKKNTDSFQHIQSGASLSTVKGEQQFIMTGSNRHLSLAKLFAVYELLAIDVILVEGYKMLPLPKVVLLRGNDERLLNKLENIKFIDRSHTNKSYLELFQKVETRYEEFAWSNIKNMLHLLNQES
;
A
#
# COMPACT_ATOMS: atom_id res chain seq x y z
N MET A 1 5.80 10.78 7.03
CA MET A 1 4.48 10.91 7.67
C MET A 1 3.47 10.87 6.54
N GLY A 2 2.62 9.84 6.46
CA GLY A 2 1.45 9.88 5.58
C GLY A 2 0.36 10.61 6.34
N GLY A 3 0.05 11.85 5.94
CA GLY A 3 -1.06 12.61 6.51
C GLY A 3 -2.39 12.06 6.02
N GLU A 4 -3.48 12.37 6.71
CA GLU A 4 -4.82 12.13 6.18
C GLU A 4 -4.98 12.90 4.86
N PRO A 5 -5.59 12.29 3.82
CA PRO A 5 -5.94 13.01 2.60
C PRO A 5 -6.86 14.18 2.93
N ASP A 6 -6.68 15.31 2.26
CA ASP A 6 -7.59 16.44 2.39
C ASP A 6 -9.00 16.03 1.96
N GLN A 7 -9.92 16.05 2.92
CA GLN A 7 -11.32 15.76 2.66
C GLN A 7 -12.11 17.05 2.45
N LYS A 8 -12.84 17.13 1.32
CA LYS A 8 -13.77 18.22 1.06
C LYS A 8 -14.98 18.10 2.00
N LYS A 9 -14.98 18.91 3.05
CA LYS A 9 -16.08 19.04 4.02
C LYS A 9 -17.36 19.47 3.28
N ASN A 10 -18.52 19.09 3.84
CA ASN A 10 -19.87 19.41 3.34
C ASN A 10 -20.29 18.74 2.02
N THR A 11 -19.63 17.66 1.61
CA THR A 11 -20.16 16.75 0.58
C THR A 11 -21.07 15.69 1.20
N ASP A 12 -22.03 15.15 0.45
CA ASP A 12 -22.91 14.08 0.95
C ASP A 12 -22.12 12.87 1.43
N SER A 13 -21.06 12.50 0.72
CA SER A 13 -20.17 11.42 1.12
C SER A 13 -19.50 11.66 2.48
N PHE A 14 -19.09 12.90 2.75
CA PHE A 14 -18.55 13.26 4.05
C PHE A 14 -19.61 13.16 5.15
N GLN A 15 -20.83 13.61 4.89
CA GLN A 15 -21.94 13.51 5.85
C GLN A 15 -22.32 12.06 6.13
N HIS A 16 -22.34 11.19 5.11
CA HIS A 16 -22.62 9.76 5.29
C HIS A 16 -21.57 9.08 6.16
N ILE A 17 -20.28 9.36 5.95
CA ILE A 17 -19.21 8.82 6.80
C ILE A 17 -19.34 9.33 8.23
N GLN A 18 -19.60 10.63 8.43
CA GLN A 18 -19.84 11.17 9.78
C GLN A 18 -21.06 10.55 10.46
N SER A 19 -22.09 10.21 9.69
CA SER A 19 -23.30 9.56 10.19
C SER A 19 -23.13 8.06 10.46
N GLY A 20 -21.92 7.52 10.32
CA GLY A 20 -21.57 6.15 10.68
C GLY A 20 -21.47 5.16 9.51
N ALA A 21 -21.53 5.62 8.26
CA ALA A 21 -21.27 4.73 7.13
C ALA A 21 -19.84 4.17 7.19
N SER A 22 -19.70 2.86 7.00
CA SER A 22 -18.38 2.20 6.97
C SER A 22 -17.57 2.58 5.72
N LEU A 23 -18.26 2.89 4.62
CA LEU A 23 -17.70 3.23 3.32
C LEU A 23 -18.68 4.14 2.56
N SER A 24 -18.16 5.11 1.83
CA SER A 24 -18.90 5.94 0.87
C SER A 24 -18.12 5.97 -0.44
N THR A 25 -18.82 5.91 -1.57
CA THR A 25 -18.19 5.95 -2.90
C THR A 25 -18.94 6.92 -3.79
N VAL A 26 -18.20 7.85 -4.39
CA VAL A 26 -18.69 8.77 -5.43
C VAL A 26 -18.12 8.31 -6.75
N LYS A 27 -18.98 8.10 -7.75
CA LYS A 27 -18.56 7.82 -9.13
C LYS A 27 -18.97 9.00 -10.02
N GLY A 28 -17.98 9.67 -10.60
CA GLY A 28 -18.17 10.62 -11.70
C GLY A 28 -17.87 9.98 -13.05
N GLU A 29 -17.96 10.76 -14.12
CA GLU A 29 -17.73 10.29 -15.48
C GLU A 29 -16.28 9.82 -15.73
N GLN A 30 -15.30 10.48 -15.10
CA GLN A 30 -13.88 10.23 -15.33
C GLN A 30 -13.17 9.52 -14.17
N GLN A 31 -13.75 9.58 -12.96
CA GLN A 31 -13.09 9.09 -11.75
C GLN A 31 -14.12 8.65 -10.72
N PHE A 32 -13.68 7.80 -9.78
CA PHE A 32 -14.41 7.53 -8.56
C PHE A 32 -13.53 7.81 -7.34
N ILE A 33 -14.18 8.12 -6.23
CA ILE A 33 -13.54 8.36 -4.93
C ILE A 33 -14.22 7.46 -3.92
N MET A 34 -13.43 6.67 -3.21
CA MET A 34 -13.89 5.81 -2.14
C MET A 34 -13.29 6.29 -0.82
N THR A 35 -14.16 6.55 0.15
CA THR A 35 -13.79 7.08 1.48
C THR A 35 -14.34 6.13 2.54
N GLY A 36 -13.53 5.75 3.51
CA GLY A 36 -13.94 4.88 4.61
C GLY A 36 -13.10 5.12 5.85
N SER A 37 -13.61 4.70 7.01
CA SER A 37 -12.84 4.72 8.26
C SER A 37 -11.83 3.58 8.27
N ASN A 38 -10.60 3.83 8.77
CA ASN A 38 -9.57 2.79 8.97
C ASN A 38 -10.05 1.64 9.88
N ARG A 39 -11.06 1.86 10.73
CA ARG A 39 -11.69 0.79 11.53
C ARG A 39 -12.37 -0.26 10.64
N HIS A 40 -12.96 0.17 9.54
CA HIS A 40 -13.79 -0.69 8.69
C HIS A 40 -13.09 -1.06 7.38
N LEU A 41 -12.26 -0.17 6.84
CA LEU A 41 -11.49 -0.35 5.60
C LEU A 41 -10.01 -0.53 5.94
N SER A 42 -9.61 -1.76 6.27
CA SER A 42 -8.20 -2.12 6.44
C SER A 42 -7.50 -2.25 5.08
N LEU A 43 -6.17 -2.19 5.08
CA LEU A 43 -5.37 -2.37 3.86
C LEU A 43 -5.63 -3.73 3.19
N ALA A 44 -5.82 -4.79 3.97
CA ALA A 44 -6.15 -6.12 3.45
C ALA A 44 -7.50 -6.14 2.71
N LYS A 45 -8.52 -5.43 3.23
CA LYS A 45 -9.80 -5.26 2.53
C LYS A 45 -9.65 -4.42 1.27
N LEU A 46 -8.80 -3.39 1.31
CA LEU A 46 -8.52 -2.58 0.13
C LEU A 46 -7.86 -3.41 -0.99
N PHE A 47 -6.93 -4.31 -0.65
CA PHE A 47 -6.37 -5.24 -1.63
C PHE A 47 -7.42 -6.19 -2.22
N ALA A 48 -8.36 -6.69 -1.42
CA ALA A 48 -9.45 -7.51 -1.93
C ALA A 48 -10.36 -6.72 -2.92
N VAL A 49 -10.59 -5.43 -2.68
CA VAL A 49 -11.30 -4.56 -3.62
C VAL A 49 -10.49 -4.40 -4.92
N TYR A 50 -9.17 -4.17 -4.84
CA TYR A 50 -8.34 -4.06 -6.04
C TYR A 50 -8.26 -5.36 -6.84
N GLU A 51 -8.29 -6.51 -6.16
CA GLU A 51 -8.40 -7.81 -6.83
C GLU A 51 -9.73 -7.95 -7.58
N LEU A 52 -10.85 -7.55 -6.96
CA LEU A 52 -12.16 -7.55 -7.62
C LEU A 52 -12.19 -6.64 -8.86
N LEU A 53 -11.44 -5.53 -8.82
CA LEU A 53 -11.29 -4.60 -9.93
C LEU A 53 -10.26 -5.07 -10.99
N ALA A 54 -9.67 -6.25 -10.82
CA ALA A 54 -8.64 -6.81 -11.69
C ALA A 54 -7.45 -5.87 -11.90
N ILE A 55 -7.00 -5.21 -10.82
CA ILE A 55 -5.79 -4.38 -10.86
C ILE A 55 -4.54 -5.28 -10.92
N ASP A 56 -3.72 -5.10 -11.96
CA ASP A 56 -2.53 -5.93 -12.19
C ASP A 56 -1.38 -5.62 -11.22
N VAL A 57 -1.19 -4.34 -10.88
CA VAL A 57 -0.06 -3.87 -10.06
C VAL A 57 -0.53 -2.85 -9.02
N ILE A 58 -0.13 -3.06 -7.77
CA ILE A 58 -0.39 -2.16 -6.65
C ILE A 58 0.94 -1.70 -6.07
N LEU A 59 1.18 -0.39 -6.06
CA LEU A 59 2.31 0.22 -5.37
C LEU A 59 1.84 0.73 -4.01
N VAL A 60 2.46 0.24 -2.93
CA VAL A 60 2.12 0.64 -1.56
C VAL A 60 3.25 1.52 -1.03
N GLU A 61 2.95 2.81 -0.84
CA GLU A 61 3.85 3.71 -0.14
C GLU A 61 3.56 3.68 1.37
N GLY A 62 4.61 3.57 2.18
CA GLY A 62 4.48 3.46 3.63
C GLY A 62 4.34 2.01 4.10
N TYR A 63 3.52 1.79 5.15
CA TYR A 63 3.26 0.47 5.75
C TYR A 63 4.51 -0.40 5.98
N LYS A 64 5.60 0.23 6.42
CA LYS A 64 6.95 -0.36 6.47
C LYS A 64 7.02 -1.64 7.32
N MET A 65 6.17 -1.76 8.33
CA MET A 65 6.14 -2.90 9.25
C MET A 65 5.38 -4.12 8.69
N LEU A 66 4.63 -3.97 7.59
CA LEU A 66 3.99 -5.13 6.98
C LEU A 66 5.03 -5.99 6.26
N PRO A 67 4.93 -7.33 6.29
CA PRO A 67 5.87 -8.25 5.65
C PRO A 67 5.72 -8.31 4.11
N LEU A 68 5.19 -7.26 3.47
CA LEU A 68 5.12 -7.15 2.02
C LEU A 68 6.53 -7.02 1.40
N PRO A 69 6.75 -7.56 0.18
CA PRO A 69 8.02 -7.36 -0.53
C PRO A 69 8.23 -5.86 -0.77
N LYS A 70 9.34 -5.30 -0.27
CA LYS A 70 9.54 -3.85 -0.25
C LYS A 70 10.89 -3.40 -0.77
N VAL A 71 10.87 -2.23 -1.39
CA VAL A 71 12.06 -1.46 -1.79
C VAL A 71 12.24 -0.36 -0.76
N VAL A 72 13.44 -0.25 -0.19
CA VAL A 72 13.77 0.79 0.80
C VAL A 72 14.62 1.86 0.14
N LEU A 73 14.12 3.09 0.12
CA LEU A 73 14.89 4.26 -0.29
C LEU A 73 15.45 4.91 0.99
N LEU A 74 16.74 4.71 1.26
CA LEU A 74 17.39 5.24 2.46
C LEU A 74 17.87 6.67 2.27
N ARG A 75 17.53 7.56 3.20
CA ARG A 75 18.08 8.93 3.24
C ARG A 75 18.94 9.08 4.50
N GLY A 76 20.18 9.54 4.34
CA GLY A 76 21.09 9.79 5.47
C GLY A 76 21.39 8.54 6.30
N ASN A 77 21.41 8.69 7.64
CA ASN A 77 21.82 7.66 8.61
C ASN A 77 20.67 6.75 9.12
N ASP A 78 19.65 6.51 8.29
CA ASP A 78 18.47 5.72 8.65
C ASP A 78 18.70 4.19 8.65
N GLU A 79 19.94 3.72 8.55
CA GLU A 79 20.27 2.29 8.47
C GLU A 79 19.77 1.47 9.66
N ARG A 80 19.66 2.08 10.84
CA ARG A 80 19.11 1.43 12.04
C ARG A 80 17.66 0.97 11.87
N LEU A 81 16.90 1.61 10.97
CA LEU A 81 15.53 1.20 10.68
C LEU A 81 15.48 -0.12 9.92
N LEU A 82 16.51 -0.45 9.12
CA LEU A 82 16.54 -1.69 8.33
C LEU A 82 16.42 -2.94 9.20
N ASN A 83 16.98 -2.90 10.41
CA ASN A 83 16.93 -4.02 11.36
C ASN A 83 15.52 -4.34 11.86
N LYS A 84 14.55 -3.44 11.64
CA LYS A 84 13.14 -3.60 12.03
C LYS A 84 12.23 -3.94 10.85
N LEU A 85 12.77 -3.95 9.62
CA LEU A 85 12.01 -4.17 8.42
C LEU A 85 12.20 -5.59 7.94
N GLU A 86 11.08 -6.22 7.57
CA GLU A 86 11.09 -7.55 6.99
C GLU A 86 10.98 -7.48 5.47
N ASN A 87 11.33 -8.58 4.81
CA ASN A 87 11.07 -8.80 3.37
C ASN A 87 11.59 -7.66 2.45
N ILE A 88 12.76 -7.10 2.79
CA ILE A 88 13.43 -6.09 1.97
C ILE A 88 14.01 -6.76 0.71
N LYS A 89 13.57 -6.32 -0.46
CA LYS A 89 14.02 -6.83 -1.77
C LYS A 89 15.13 -6.00 -2.36
N PHE A 90 15.14 -4.70 -2.09
CA PHE A 90 16.14 -3.78 -2.61
C PHE A 90 16.33 -2.60 -1.65
N ILE A 91 17.56 -2.08 -1.58
CA ILE A 91 17.90 -0.91 -0.78
C ILE A 91 18.59 0.08 -1.70
N ASP A 92 17.94 1.20 -2.00
CA ASP A 92 18.57 2.32 -2.69
C ASP A 92 19.14 3.32 -1.70
N ARG A 93 20.46 3.51 -1.74
CA ARG A 93 21.18 4.55 -1.00
C ARG A 93 21.58 5.73 -1.89
N SER A 94 21.67 5.52 -3.19
CA SER A 94 22.31 6.44 -4.12
C SER A 94 21.30 7.38 -4.78
N HIS A 95 20.05 6.95 -4.92
CA HIS A 95 18.97 7.69 -5.60
C HIS A 95 19.39 8.14 -7.01
N THR A 96 20.09 7.27 -7.74
CA THR A 96 20.62 7.56 -9.07
C THR A 96 19.83 6.79 -10.14
N ASN A 97 19.88 7.25 -11.40
CA ASN A 97 19.28 6.50 -12.51
C ASN A 97 19.83 5.08 -12.63
N LYS A 98 21.10 4.88 -12.27
CA LYS A 98 21.72 3.55 -12.24
C LYS A 98 21.06 2.64 -11.20
N SER A 99 20.84 3.12 -9.98
CA SER A 99 20.18 2.32 -8.94
C SER A 99 18.73 1.99 -9.29
N TYR A 100 18.02 2.90 -9.95
CA TYR A 100 16.67 2.62 -10.43
C TYR A 100 16.64 1.55 -11.53
N LEU A 101 17.58 1.58 -12.48
CA LEU A 101 17.70 0.54 -13.50
C LEU A 101 17.99 -0.84 -12.88
N GLU A 102 18.90 -0.89 -11.92
CA GLU A 102 19.20 -2.12 -11.17
C GLU A 102 17.97 -2.64 -10.40
N LEU A 103 17.19 -1.74 -9.79
CA LEU A 103 15.92 -2.07 -9.16
C LEU A 103 14.94 -2.68 -10.16
N PHE A 104 14.71 -2.04 -11.30
CA PHE A 104 13.77 -2.53 -12.31
C PHE A 104 14.17 -3.90 -12.83
N GLN A 105 15.45 -4.10 -13.16
CA GLN A 105 15.98 -5.40 -13.58
C GLN A 105 15.75 -6.47 -12.50
N LYS A 106 15.93 -6.13 -11.22
CA LYS A 106 15.70 -7.05 -10.11
C LYS A 106 14.23 -7.42 -9.95
N VAL A 107 13.33 -6.46 -10.10
CA VAL A 107 11.88 -6.71 -10.05
C VAL A 107 11.44 -7.57 -11.24
N GLU A 108 11.95 -7.28 -12.43
CA GLU A 108 11.65 -8.03 -13.65
C GLU A 108 12.11 -9.50 -13.57
N THR A 109 13.33 -9.71 -13.09
CA THR A 109 13.92 -11.07 -12.97
C THR A 109 13.38 -11.90 -11.81
N ARG A 110 12.72 -11.28 -10.83
CA ARG A 110 12.19 -11.93 -9.62
C ARG A 110 10.76 -11.50 -9.32
N TYR A 111 9.94 -11.35 -10.36
CA TYR A 111 8.58 -10.81 -10.26
C TYR A 111 7.68 -11.67 -9.36
N GLU A 112 7.94 -12.96 -9.28
CA GLU A 112 7.23 -13.91 -8.44
C GLU A 112 7.29 -13.52 -6.96
N GLU A 113 8.36 -12.87 -6.51
CA GLU A 113 8.46 -12.39 -5.12
C GLU A 113 7.48 -11.26 -4.80
N PHE A 114 6.95 -10.61 -5.83
CA PHE A 114 5.95 -9.55 -5.77
C PHE A 114 4.55 -10.06 -6.16
N ALA A 115 4.42 -11.33 -6.55
CA ALA A 115 3.14 -11.87 -7.01
C ALA A 115 2.11 -11.94 -5.87
N TRP A 116 0.87 -11.54 -6.18
CA TRP A 116 -0.23 -11.52 -5.23
C TRP A 116 -0.52 -12.89 -4.60
N SER A 117 -0.35 -13.98 -5.35
CA SER A 117 -0.48 -15.35 -4.84
C SER A 117 0.45 -15.64 -3.66
N ASN A 118 1.68 -15.13 -3.70
CA ASN A 118 2.66 -15.30 -2.64
C ASN A 118 2.36 -14.35 -1.46
N ILE A 119 1.80 -13.18 -1.74
CA ILE A 119 1.45 -12.17 -0.73
C ILE A 119 0.21 -12.55 0.07
N LYS A 120 -0.81 -13.13 -0.56
CA LYS A 120 -2.06 -13.55 0.09
C LYS A 120 -1.83 -14.46 1.30
N ASN A 121 -0.91 -15.41 1.18
CA ASN A 121 -0.58 -16.32 2.27
C ASN A 121 0.03 -15.56 3.47
N MET A 122 0.87 -14.55 3.22
CA MET A 122 1.45 -13.71 4.28
C MET A 122 0.38 -12.86 4.99
N LEU A 123 -0.59 -12.34 4.25
CA LEU A 123 -1.66 -11.51 4.83
C LEU A 123 -2.70 -12.30 5.61
N HIS A 124 -2.98 -13.54 5.21
CA HIS A 124 -3.90 -14.41 5.96
C HIS A 124 -3.38 -14.71 7.37
N LEU A 125 -2.07 -14.90 7.52
CA LEU A 125 -1.42 -15.16 8.80
C LEU A 125 -1.52 -13.97 9.77
N LEU A 126 -1.45 -12.73 9.27
CA LEU A 126 -1.56 -11.52 10.10
C LEU A 126 -2.97 -11.27 10.64
N ASN A 127 -4.00 -11.69 9.92
CA ASN A 127 -5.39 -11.52 10.34
C ASN A 127 -5.87 -12.59 11.34
N GLN A 128 -5.06 -13.61 11.63
CA GLN A 128 -5.34 -14.64 12.64
C GLN A 128 -4.74 -14.31 14.02
N GLU A 129 -3.92 -13.26 14.11
CA GLU A 129 -3.27 -12.80 15.35
C GLU A 129 -3.89 -11.51 15.93
N SER A 130 -5.05 -11.07 15.43
CA SER A 130 -5.74 -9.83 15.85
C SER A 130 -7.10 -10.07 16.50
#